data_AF-A0ABD3SEU0-F1
#
_entry.id   AF-A0ABD3SEU0-F1
#
_cell.length_a   1.000
_cell.length_b   1.000
_cell.length_c   1.000
_cell.angle_alpha   90.00
_cell.angle_beta   90.00
_cell.angle_gamma   90.00
#
_symmetry.space_group_name_H-M   'P 1'
#
loop_
_entity.id
_entity.type
_entity.pdbx_description
1 polymer ?
#
loop_
_entity_poly.entity_id
_entity_poly.type
_entity_poly.pdbx_seq_one_letter_code
_entity_poly.pdbx_strand_id
1 'polypeptide(L)'
;MTTNTRGRDKMVQTAQESDDDRVKKSDDAMEMEIFNRVITDPSTLKSRIVQSKSIQREDAAVSDDDAPDARESQQRQGDQPTFAKLSAVDAARGVGGGRGRAEYRRIRCPAHRYTPLRECWEQILTPLVEYLKLQVRFNTRTRSVEIKTSKHTPETGSLQRGADFVGAFMLGFEPQDAVALLRLDDLYVESFQIADVKTLRGDHLSRAIGRVAGQDGKTRFAIENATRTRVVIADSRIHLLGSYGNIRLARNAICDLILGAPPGKVYNNMRNVAKRMNERY
;
A
#
# COMPACT_ATOMS: atom_id res chain seq x y z
N MET A 1 -52.92 -29.28 -54.60
CA MET A 1 -52.29 -30.16 -53.58
C MET A 1 -51.09 -29.39 -53.07
N THR A 2 -50.94 -28.88 -51.86
CA THR A 2 -51.51 -29.14 -50.51
C THR A 2 -51.13 -27.91 -49.66
N THR A 3 -52.10 -27.09 -49.25
CA THR A 3 -52.58 -26.90 -47.86
C THR A 3 -51.55 -26.55 -46.76
N ASN A 4 -51.68 -25.30 -46.34
CA ASN A 4 -51.42 -24.65 -45.06
C ASN A 4 -51.60 -25.53 -43.79
N THR A 5 -50.62 -25.51 -42.87
CA THR A 5 -50.78 -25.73 -41.42
C THR A 5 -49.55 -25.19 -40.65
N ARG A 6 -49.62 -23.94 -40.21
CA ARG A 6 -48.68 -23.36 -39.22
C ARG A 6 -49.51 -22.94 -38.00
N GLY A 7 -49.62 -23.84 -37.03
CA GLY A 7 -50.45 -23.57 -35.84
C GLY A 7 -50.57 -24.76 -34.90
N ARG A 8 -49.54 -24.98 -34.07
CA ARG A 8 -49.56 -25.58 -32.72
C ARG A 8 -48.13 -26.04 -32.42
N ASP A 9 -47.40 -25.24 -31.64
CA ASP A 9 -46.29 -25.69 -30.77
C ASP A 9 -45.72 -24.48 -30.00
N LYS A 10 -46.61 -23.80 -29.28
CA LYS A 10 -46.28 -22.85 -28.21
C LYS A 10 -47.30 -23.00 -27.09
N MET A 11 -47.34 -24.16 -26.45
CA MET A 11 -48.18 -24.35 -25.25
C MET A 11 -47.76 -25.53 -24.38
N VAL A 12 -46.46 -25.87 -24.29
CA VAL A 12 -45.94 -26.85 -23.31
C VAL A 12 -44.57 -26.43 -22.73
N GLN A 13 -44.24 -25.15 -22.76
CA GLN A 13 -43.04 -24.59 -22.10
C GLN A 13 -43.43 -23.29 -21.39
N THR A 14 -44.39 -23.37 -20.47
CA THR A 14 -44.76 -22.24 -19.59
C THR A 14 -45.36 -22.70 -18.27
N ALA A 15 -45.15 -23.98 -17.90
CA ALA A 15 -45.71 -24.57 -16.67
C ALA A 15 -44.66 -25.27 -15.78
N GLN A 16 -43.37 -25.17 -16.10
CA GLN A 16 -42.28 -25.65 -15.25
C GLN A 16 -41.32 -24.54 -14.78
N GLU A 17 -41.59 -23.28 -15.15
CA GLU A 17 -40.79 -22.12 -14.77
C GLU A 17 -41.42 -21.33 -13.62
N SER A 18 -42.48 -21.86 -12.98
CA SER A 18 -43.24 -21.17 -11.91
C SER A 18 -43.02 -21.73 -10.50
N ASP A 19 -42.40 -22.90 -10.35
CA ASP A 19 -42.22 -23.54 -9.03
C ASP A 19 -40.80 -23.35 -8.46
N ASP A 20 -39.74 -23.39 -9.29
CA ASP A 20 -38.36 -23.15 -8.83
C ASP A 20 -38.09 -21.67 -8.47
N ASP A 21 -38.72 -20.73 -9.18
CA ASP A 21 -38.65 -19.29 -8.84
C ASP A 21 -39.48 -18.93 -7.61
N ARG A 22 -40.45 -19.78 -7.22
CA ARG A 22 -41.26 -19.58 -6.01
C ARG A 22 -40.52 -20.03 -4.75
N VAL A 23 -39.65 -21.05 -4.87
CA VAL A 23 -38.79 -21.53 -3.78
C VAL A 23 -37.62 -20.57 -3.53
N LYS A 24 -37.01 -20.00 -4.59
CA LYS A 24 -35.99 -18.94 -4.43
C LYS A 24 -36.54 -17.66 -3.81
N LYS A 25 -37.77 -17.27 -4.15
CA LYS A 25 -38.40 -16.06 -3.59
C LYS A 25 -38.83 -16.23 -2.13
N SER A 26 -39.05 -17.46 -1.66
CA SER A 26 -39.28 -17.75 -0.23
C SER A 26 -37.98 -17.82 0.57
N ASP A 27 -36.89 -18.34 -0.01
CA ASP A 27 -35.58 -18.39 0.66
C ASP A 27 -34.92 -16.99 0.72
N ASP A 28 -35.04 -16.17 -0.34
CA ASP A 28 -34.59 -14.77 -0.35
C ASP A 28 -35.46 -13.87 0.56
N ALA A 29 -36.74 -14.21 0.75
CA ALA A 29 -37.62 -13.52 1.71
C ALA A 29 -37.30 -13.92 3.17
N MET A 30 -36.87 -15.17 3.40
CA MET A 30 -36.45 -15.66 4.71
C MET A 30 -35.07 -15.11 5.11
N GLU A 31 -34.13 -14.95 4.17
CA GLU A 31 -32.84 -14.28 4.42
C GLU A 31 -32.99 -12.77 4.67
N MET A 32 -33.98 -12.12 4.04
CA MET A 32 -34.31 -10.70 4.29
C MET A 32 -35.02 -10.47 5.64
N GLU A 33 -35.74 -11.45 6.19
CA GLU A 33 -36.30 -11.36 7.55
C GLU A 33 -35.26 -11.63 8.66
N ILE A 34 -34.20 -12.38 8.36
CA ILE A 34 -33.12 -12.64 9.33
C ILE A 34 -32.16 -11.43 9.40
N PHE A 35 -31.99 -10.69 8.31
CA PHE A 35 -31.11 -9.51 8.27
C PHE A 35 -31.70 -8.26 8.94
N ASN A 36 -33.04 -8.13 9.02
CA ASN A 36 -33.72 -6.99 9.65
C ASN A 36 -33.98 -7.13 11.16
N ARG A 37 -33.44 -8.17 11.81
CA ARG A 37 -33.58 -8.38 13.26
C ARG A 37 -32.35 -8.02 14.09
N VAL A 38 -31.28 -7.51 13.47
CA VAL A 38 -30.03 -7.12 14.16
C VAL A 38 -29.56 -5.74 13.73
N ILE A 39 -30.42 -4.73 13.84
CA ILE A 39 -29.99 -3.33 14.03
C ILE A 39 -30.91 -2.71 15.08
N THR A 40 -30.30 -2.38 16.21
CA THR A 40 -30.87 -1.72 17.38
C THR A 40 -31.24 -0.27 17.08
N ASP A 41 -32.42 0.15 17.54
CA ASP A 41 -32.89 1.54 17.59
C ASP A 41 -31.89 2.48 18.31
N PRO A 42 -31.66 3.71 17.82
CA PRO A 42 -30.71 4.65 18.43
C PRO A 42 -31.31 5.54 19.54
N SER A 43 -32.42 5.16 20.17
CA SER A 43 -33.09 6.01 21.19
C SER A 43 -33.27 5.41 22.59
N THR A 44 -32.58 4.31 22.92
CA THR A 44 -32.75 3.64 24.24
C THR A 44 -31.48 3.47 25.07
N LEU A 45 -30.40 4.19 24.75
CA LEU A 45 -29.20 4.27 25.59
C LEU A 45 -29.31 5.41 26.61
N LYS A 46 -30.17 5.24 27.61
CA LYS A 46 -29.96 5.91 28.91
C LYS A 46 -28.89 5.12 29.65
N SER A 47 -27.74 5.76 29.81
CA SER A 47 -26.60 5.34 30.62
C SER A 47 -27.04 4.74 31.96
N ARG A 48 -26.92 3.42 32.11
CA ARG A 48 -27.06 2.74 33.39
C ARG A 48 -25.67 2.63 34.03
N ILE A 49 -25.13 3.78 34.45
CA ILE A 49 -24.06 3.81 35.44
C ILE A 49 -24.73 3.39 36.74
N VAL A 50 -24.58 2.12 37.12
CA VAL A 50 -24.87 1.68 38.48
C VAL A 50 -23.76 2.26 39.35
N GLN A 51 -23.97 3.48 39.83
CA GLN A 51 -23.21 3.98 40.97
C GLN A 51 -23.65 3.17 42.18
N SER A 52 -22.70 2.46 42.79
CA SER A 52 -22.87 1.84 44.10
C SER A 52 -23.31 2.91 45.11
N LYS A 53 -24.20 2.55 46.04
CA LYS A 53 -24.78 3.39 47.12
C LYS A 53 -23.78 4.10 48.04
N SER A 54 -22.47 3.97 47.81
CA SER A 54 -21.40 4.62 48.56
C SER A 54 -21.09 6.05 48.12
N ILE A 55 -21.50 6.48 46.90
CA ILE A 55 -21.15 7.80 46.36
C ILE A 55 -22.18 8.90 46.71
N GLN A 56 -23.43 8.54 47.01
CA GLN A 56 -24.52 9.52 47.20
C GLN A 56 -24.62 10.12 48.61
N ARG A 57 -23.69 9.82 49.53
CA ARG A 57 -23.71 10.42 50.88
C ARG A 57 -22.76 11.60 51.07
N GLU A 58 -21.89 11.89 50.10
CA GLU A 58 -20.85 12.92 50.28
C GLU A 58 -21.14 14.25 49.55
N ASP A 59 -22.13 14.30 48.65
CA ASP A 59 -22.42 15.52 47.86
C ASP A 59 -23.49 16.46 48.48
N ALA A 60 -23.93 16.23 49.73
CA ALA A 60 -25.03 16.99 50.34
C ALA A 60 -24.62 17.96 51.47
N ALA A 61 -23.33 18.25 51.66
CA ALA A 61 -22.90 19.22 52.66
C ALA A 61 -21.67 20.01 52.20
N VAL A 62 -21.89 20.97 51.29
CA VAL A 62 -20.96 22.09 51.09
C VAL A 62 -21.77 23.38 51.23
N SER A 63 -21.77 23.93 52.43
CA SER A 63 -22.05 25.34 52.70
C SER A 63 -20.71 26.08 52.78
N ASP A 64 -20.65 27.23 52.11
CA ASP A 64 -19.57 28.22 52.15
C ASP A 64 -19.12 28.55 53.60
N ASP A 65 -17.81 28.67 53.82
CA ASP A 65 -17.21 29.86 54.44
C ASP A 65 -15.66 29.82 54.47
N ASP A 66 -15.10 31.01 54.40
CA ASP A 66 -13.72 31.40 54.11
C ASP A 66 -12.76 31.39 55.33
N ALA A 67 -11.46 31.35 55.05
CA ALA A 67 -10.28 31.65 55.92
C ALA A 67 -9.62 30.57 56.83
N PRO A 68 -8.29 30.67 57.10
CA PRO A 68 -7.40 29.54 57.41
C PRO A 68 -6.87 29.52 58.87
N ASP A 69 -6.28 28.39 59.32
CA ASP A 69 -4.88 28.29 59.82
C ASP A 69 -4.60 27.00 60.63
N ALA A 70 -3.37 26.50 60.45
CA ALA A 70 -2.54 25.53 61.16
C ALA A 70 -3.12 24.57 62.24
N ARG A 71 -2.78 23.26 62.13
CA ARG A 71 -1.96 22.50 63.13
C ARG A 71 -1.73 21.02 62.76
N GLU A 72 -0.69 20.49 63.42
CA GLU A 72 0.10 19.27 63.25
C GLU A 72 -0.61 17.89 63.21
N SER A 73 -0.04 17.03 62.35
CA SER A 73 0.21 15.56 62.43
C SER A 73 -0.72 14.61 63.20
N GLN A 74 -1.22 13.57 62.51
CA GLN A 74 -0.83 12.15 62.72
C GLN A 74 -1.55 11.19 61.75
N GLN A 75 -0.82 10.15 61.34
CA GLN A 75 -1.12 9.18 60.29
C GLN A 75 -2.36 8.32 60.52
N ARG A 76 -3.14 8.11 59.45
CA ARG A 76 -3.74 6.80 59.13
C ARG A 76 -3.41 6.48 57.67
N GLN A 77 -2.58 5.45 57.47
CA GLN A 77 -2.18 4.91 56.18
C GLN A 77 -3.41 4.34 55.45
N GLY A 78 -3.85 5.03 54.40
CA GLY A 78 -4.61 4.43 53.31
C GLY A 78 -3.62 4.08 52.22
N ASP A 79 -3.41 2.78 52.00
CA ASP A 79 -2.50 2.24 50.98
C ASP A 79 -3.00 2.63 49.58
N GLN A 80 -2.49 3.73 49.04
CA GLN A 80 -2.78 4.13 47.66
C GLN A 80 -2.02 3.19 46.72
N PRO A 81 -2.68 2.50 45.78
CA PRO A 81 -1.98 1.66 44.81
C PRO A 81 -1.05 2.55 43.98
N THR A 82 0.24 2.44 44.27
CA THR A 82 1.29 3.11 43.51
C THR A 82 1.48 2.34 42.20
N PHE A 83 0.84 2.82 41.13
CA PHE A 83 1.04 2.25 39.81
C PHE A 83 2.44 2.59 39.31
N ALA A 84 3.23 1.57 38.96
CA ALA A 84 4.52 1.76 38.33
C ALA A 84 4.35 2.60 37.05
N LYS A 85 5.07 3.72 36.95
CA LYS A 85 5.07 4.57 35.75
C LYS A 85 5.53 3.72 34.56
N LEU A 86 4.66 3.54 33.56
CA LEU A 86 5.05 2.85 32.33
C LEU A 86 6.28 3.54 31.73
N SER A 87 7.28 2.77 31.33
CA SER A 87 8.39 3.31 30.56
C SER A 87 7.84 3.95 29.28
N ALA A 88 8.50 4.98 28.75
CA ALA A 88 8.08 5.60 27.48
C ALA A 88 8.00 4.56 26.33
N VAL A 89 8.80 3.49 26.42
CA VAL A 89 8.76 2.34 25.51
C VAL A 89 7.46 1.54 25.69
N ASP A 90 6.95 1.40 26.90
CA ASP A 90 5.71 0.68 27.20
C ASP A 90 4.46 1.54 26.99
N ALA A 91 4.56 2.87 27.10
CA ALA A 91 3.50 3.81 26.71
C ALA A 91 3.30 3.87 25.19
N ALA A 92 4.40 3.86 24.41
CA ALA A 92 4.34 3.69 22.95
C ALA A 92 3.75 2.33 22.53
N ARG A 93 3.75 1.34 23.44
CA ARG A 93 3.20 -0.01 23.22
C ARG A 93 1.71 -0.15 23.53
N GLY A 94 1.03 0.89 24.03
CA GLY A 94 -0.42 0.93 24.23
C GLY A 94 -0.93 -0.09 25.26
N VAL A 95 -1.64 0.41 26.28
CA VAL A 95 -2.28 -0.41 27.32
C VAL A 95 -3.47 -1.15 26.70
N GLY A 96 -3.19 -2.32 26.13
CA GLY A 96 -4.13 -3.12 25.34
C GLY A 96 -3.43 -4.31 24.66
N GLY A 97 -2.65 -5.06 25.45
CA GLY A 97 -2.16 -6.42 25.18
C GLY A 97 -2.12 -6.91 23.73
N GLY A 98 -1.10 -6.51 22.98
CA GLY A 98 -0.73 -7.20 21.76
C GLY A 98 0.74 -6.94 21.46
N ARG A 99 1.59 -7.98 21.51
CA ARG A 99 2.87 -7.96 20.79
C ARG A 99 2.56 -7.44 19.39
N GLY A 100 3.17 -6.31 19.00
CA GLY A 100 2.90 -5.50 17.80
C GLY A 100 1.82 -6.04 16.88
N ARG A 101 0.65 -5.37 16.84
CA ARG A 101 -0.45 -5.68 15.91
C ARG A 101 0.16 -5.98 14.54
N ALA A 102 0.02 -7.21 14.07
CA ALA A 102 0.68 -7.64 12.84
C ALA A 102 0.22 -6.74 11.70
N GLU A 103 1.15 -5.96 11.15
CA GLU A 103 0.88 -5.06 10.06
C GLU A 103 0.81 -5.86 8.77
N TYR A 104 -0.11 -5.45 7.91
CA TYR A 104 -0.45 -6.17 6.70
C TYR A 104 -0.48 -5.21 5.52
N ARG A 105 0.21 -5.57 4.44
CA ARG A 105 0.22 -4.83 3.18
C ARG A 105 -0.13 -5.75 2.03
N ARG A 106 -1.00 -5.27 1.15
CA ARG A 106 -1.34 -5.96 -0.10
C ARG A 106 -0.91 -5.13 -1.29
N ILE A 107 -0.20 -5.76 -2.22
CA ILE A 107 0.29 -5.13 -3.46
C ILE A 107 -0.34 -5.89 -4.62
N ARG A 108 -1.05 -5.16 -5.48
CA ARG A 108 -1.69 -5.75 -6.66
C ARG A 108 -0.66 -5.94 -7.76
N CYS A 109 -0.68 -7.12 -8.39
CA CYS A 109 0.22 -7.42 -9.49
C CYS A 109 -0.48 -7.17 -10.83
N PRO A 110 0.13 -6.39 -11.76
CA PRO A 110 -0.39 -6.21 -13.12
C PRO A 110 -0.40 -7.51 -13.93
N ALA A 111 -1.29 -7.59 -14.93
CA ALA A 111 -1.49 -8.82 -15.70
C ALA A 111 -0.25 -9.27 -16.48
N HIS A 112 0.46 -8.33 -17.09
CA HIS A 112 1.68 -8.59 -17.86
C HIS A 112 2.89 -9.00 -16.99
N ARG A 113 2.78 -8.93 -15.65
CA ARG A 113 3.86 -9.28 -14.72
C ARG A 113 3.65 -10.63 -14.02
N TYR A 114 2.57 -11.38 -14.28
CA TYR A 114 2.36 -12.67 -13.61
C TYR A 114 3.39 -13.73 -13.98
N THR A 115 3.70 -13.86 -15.26
CA THR A 115 4.70 -14.82 -15.76
C THR A 115 6.07 -14.56 -15.12
N PRO A 116 6.64 -13.35 -15.18
CA PRO A 116 7.94 -13.10 -14.54
C PRO A 116 7.88 -13.19 -13.02
N LEU A 117 6.73 -12.85 -12.39
CA LEU A 117 6.57 -13.04 -10.94
C LEU A 117 6.67 -14.51 -10.54
N ARG A 118 6.11 -15.42 -11.34
CA ARG A 118 6.15 -16.86 -11.08
C ARG A 118 7.55 -17.43 -11.31
N GLU A 119 8.22 -17.01 -12.37
CA GLU A 119 9.58 -17.46 -12.72
C GLU A 119 10.62 -16.97 -11.71
N CYS A 120 10.54 -15.71 -11.29
CA CYS A 120 11.48 -15.11 -10.34
C CYS A 120 10.99 -15.16 -8.89
N TRP A 121 9.97 -15.96 -8.56
CA TRP A 121 9.34 -15.96 -7.23
C TRP A 121 10.34 -16.26 -6.11
N GLU A 122 11.24 -17.22 -6.33
CA GLU A 122 12.27 -17.60 -5.35
C GLU A 122 13.25 -16.44 -5.09
N GLN A 123 13.72 -15.77 -6.14
CA GLN A 123 14.62 -14.61 -6.03
C GLN A 123 13.99 -13.42 -5.29
N ILE A 124 12.66 -13.30 -5.33
CA ILE A 124 11.91 -12.26 -4.62
C ILE A 124 11.67 -12.69 -3.16
N LEU A 125 11.32 -13.95 -2.93
CA LEU A 125 10.97 -14.47 -1.61
C LEU A 125 12.19 -14.53 -0.67
N THR A 126 13.33 -15.02 -1.16
CA THR A 126 14.56 -15.20 -0.38
C THR A 126 14.97 -13.93 0.37
N PRO A 127 15.19 -12.76 -0.27
CA PRO A 127 15.60 -11.57 0.45
C PRO A 127 14.53 -11.06 1.43
N LEU A 128 13.23 -11.20 1.12
CA LEU A 128 12.14 -10.76 1.99
C LEU A 128 12.04 -11.60 3.27
N VAL A 129 12.19 -12.92 3.14
CA VAL A 129 12.08 -13.85 4.27
C VAL A 129 13.39 -13.92 5.05
N GLU A 130 14.54 -13.88 4.39
CA GLU A 130 15.84 -14.02 5.06
C GLU A 130 16.28 -12.75 5.76
N TYR A 131 16.25 -11.60 5.08
CA TYR A 131 16.75 -10.34 5.64
C TYR A 131 15.72 -9.63 6.50
N LEU A 132 14.47 -9.52 6.02
CA LEU A 132 13.42 -8.77 6.73
C LEU A 132 12.54 -9.65 7.64
N LYS A 133 12.67 -10.98 7.57
CA LYS A 133 11.86 -11.95 8.34
C LYS A 133 10.35 -11.70 8.19
N LEU A 134 9.91 -11.29 7.00
CA LEU A 134 8.52 -11.03 6.68
C LEU A 134 7.82 -12.31 6.20
N GLN A 135 6.52 -12.41 6.49
CA GLN A 135 5.68 -13.46 5.94
C GLN A 135 5.08 -12.97 4.62
N VAL A 136 5.34 -13.70 3.53
CA VAL A 136 4.88 -13.32 2.20
C VAL A 136 4.02 -14.44 1.63
N ARG A 137 2.87 -14.08 1.06
CA ARG A 137 1.96 -15.00 0.36
C ARG A 137 1.53 -14.37 -0.96
N PHE A 138 1.40 -15.21 -1.99
CA PHE A 138 0.70 -14.81 -3.20
C PHE A 138 -0.74 -15.33 -3.18
N ASN A 139 -1.71 -14.45 -3.39
CA ASN A 139 -3.11 -14.80 -3.49
C ASN A 139 -3.52 -14.86 -4.96
N THR A 140 -3.69 -16.06 -5.51
CA THR A 140 -4.01 -16.28 -6.93
C THR A 140 -5.38 -15.72 -7.32
N ARG A 141 -6.36 -15.68 -6.39
CA ARG A 141 -7.71 -15.18 -6.68
C ARG A 141 -7.73 -13.66 -6.81
N THR A 142 -7.13 -12.95 -5.85
CA THR A 142 -7.05 -11.49 -5.86
C THR A 142 -5.86 -10.96 -6.65
N ARG A 143 -4.99 -11.87 -7.14
CA ARG A 143 -3.79 -11.61 -7.92
C ARG A 143 -2.89 -10.55 -7.27
N SER A 144 -2.71 -10.70 -5.96
CA SER A 144 -2.01 -9.74 -5.12
C SER A 144 -0.99 -10.47 -4.24
N VAL A 145 0.16 -9.82 -4.04
CA VAL A 145 1.16 -10.22 -3.03
C VAL A 145 0.74 -9.63 -1.70
N GLU A 146 0.65 -10.49 -0.70
CA GLU A 146 0.26 -10.19 0.67
C GLU A 146 1.50 -10.31 1.55
N ILE A 147 1.88 -9.24 2.23
CA ILE A 147 3.05 -9.15 3.10
C ILE A 147 2.57 -8.86 4.51
N LYS A 148 3.07 -9.62 5.48
CA LYS A 148 2.71 -9.52 6.89
C LYS A 148 3.96 -9.51 7.77
N THR A 149 3.94 -8.68 8.82
CA THR A 149 5.02 -8.69 9.82
C THR A 149 4.97 -9.94 10.69
N SER A 150 6.14 -10.44 11.09
CA SER A 150 6.27 -11.57 12.01
C SER A 150 6.81 -11.10 13.36
N LYS A 151 6.79 -11.98 14.37
CA LYS A 151 7.41 -11.70 15.68
C LYS A 151 8.94 -11.56 15.62
N HIS A 152 9.54 -12.01 14.51
CA HIS A 152 10.99 -12.00 14.28
C HIS A 152 11.44 -10.84 13.40
N THR A 153 10.51 -9.99 12.96
CA THR A 153 10.83 -8.79 12.19
C THR A 153 11.54 -7.79 13.11
N PRO A 154 12.79 -7.38 12.80
CA PRO A 154 13.62 -6.60 13.71
C PRO A 154 13.20 -5.12 13.77
N GLU A 155 12.54 -4.60 12.72
CA GLU A 155 12.32 -3.17 12.56
C GLU A 155 10.92 -2.85 12.00
N THR A 156 10.30 -1.77 12.51
CA THR A 156 9.01 -1.26 12.04
C THR A 156 9.02 -0.84 10.57
N GLY A 157 10.15 -0.35 10.05
CA GLY A 157 10.31 0.05 8.64
C GLY A 157 10.42 -1.12 7.65
N SER A 158 10.63 -2.35 8.13
CA SER A 158 10.85 -3.52 7.26
C SER A 158 9.66 -3.81 6.34
N LEU A 159 8.43 -3.63 6.82
CA LEU A 159 7.24 -3.86 6.00
C LEU A 159 7.18 -2.90 4.82
N GLN A 160 7.54 -1.62 5.04
CA GLN A 160 7.55 -0.61 4.00
C GLN A 160 8.62 -0.91 2.95
N ARG A 161 9.85 -1.23 3.37
CA ARG A 161 10.93 -1.63 2.46
C ARG A 161 10.58 -2.86 1.64
N GLY A 162 9.97 -3.87 2.26
CA GLY A 162 9.47 -5.06 1.55
C GLY A 162 8.37 -4.72 0.56
N ALA A 163 7.50 -3.77 0.90
CA ALA A 163 6.47 -3.30 -0.01
C ALA A 163 7.04 -2.52 -1.20
N ASP A 164 8.05 -1.69 -0.98
CA ASP A 164 8.72 -0.93 -2.03
C ASP A 164 9.54 -1.83 -2.95
N PHE A 165 10.18 -2.88 -2.41
CA PHE A 165 10.85 -3.91 -3.19
C PHE A 165 9.91 -4.63 -4.15
N VAL A 166 8.78 -5.14 -3.63
CA VAL A 166 7.75 -5.79 -4.46
C VAL A 166 7.13 -4.78 -5.42
N GLY A 167 6.90 -3.54 -4.98
CA GLY A 167 6.41 -2.45 -5.81
C GLY A 167 7.32 -2.15 -7.00
N ALA A 168 8.63 -2.05 -6.78
CA ALA A 168 9.63 -1.85 -7.83
C ALA A 168 9.62 -3.00 -8.85
N PHE A 169 9.52 -4.25 -8.37
CA PHE A 169 9.37 -5.39 -9.27
C PHE A 169 8.08 -5.32 -10.10
N MET A 170 6.96 -4.85 -9.53
CA MET A 170 5.72 -4.67 -10.29
C MET A 170 5.82 -3.57 -11.36
N LEU A 171 6.65 -2.56 -11.14
CA LEU A 171 6.92 -1.50 -12.11
C LEU A 171 7.83 -1.94 -13.28
N GLY A 172 8.42 -3.13 -13.19
CA GLY A 172 9.22 -3.71 -14.28
C GLY A 172 10.72 -3.78 -14.02
N PHE A 173 11.19 -3.36 -12.84
CA PHE A 173 12.60 -3.54 -12.47
C PHE A 173 12.96 -5.02 -12.32
N GLU A 174 14.23 -5.34 -12.59
CA GLU A 174 14.79 -6.67 -12.38
C GLU A 174 14.92 -6.97 -10.88
N PRO A 175 14.72 -8.23 -10.43
CA PRO A 175 14.87 -8.59 -9.02
C PRO A 175 16.21 -8.18 -8.43
N GLN A 176 17.29 -8.33 -9.19
CA GLN A 176 18.66 -7.99 -8.77
C GLN A 176 18.82 -6.49 -8.46
N ASP A 177 18.23 -5.64 -9.30
CA ASP A 177 18.25 -4.18 -9.10
C ASP A 177 17.34 -3.78 -7.93
N ALA A 178 16.18 -4.42 -7.79
CA ALA A 178 15.25 -4.15 -6.70
C ALA A 178 15.88 -4.50 -5.33
N VAL A 179 16.76 -5.51 -5.24
CA VAL A 179 17.47 -5.86 -4.00
C VAL A 179 18.29 -4.68 -3.46
N ALA A 180 18.72 -3.75 -4.32
CA ALA A 180 19.42 -2.55 -3.87
C ALA A 180 18.58 -1.69 -2.90
N LEU A 181 17.25 -1.67 -3.05
CA LEU A 181 16.32 -0.97 -2.14
C LEU A 181 16.30 -1.60 -0.72
N LEU A 182 16.59 -2.90 -0.63
CA LEU A 182 16.70 -3.60 0.65
C LEU A 182 18.08 -3.42 1.31
N ARG A 183 19.08 -2.94 0.56
CA ARG A 183 20.43 -2.69 1.08
C ARG A 183 20.62 -1.25 1.52
N LEU A 184 20.17 -0.30 0.71
CA LEU A 184 20.39 1.13 0.92
C LEU A 184 19.05 1.86 1.06
N ASP A 185 18.95 2.75 2.05
CA ASP A 185 17.74 3.54 2.34
C ASP A 185 17.66 4.87 1.56
N ASP A 186 18.72 5.23 0.84
CA ASP A 186 18.81 6.47 0.05
C ASP A 186 18.39 6.29 -1.42
N LEU A 187 17.97 5.08 -1.79
CA LEU A 187 17.46 4.76 -3.12
C LEU A 187 15.94 4.97 -3.18
N TYR A 188 15.52 5.73 -4.18
CA TYR A 188 14.12 6.03 -4.43
C TYR A 188 13.69 5.49 -5.79
N VAL A 189 12.39 5.23 -5.93
CA VAL A 189 11.77 4.91 -7.21
C VAL A 189 10.89 6.09 -7.62
N GLU A 190 11.16 6.66 -8.78
CA GLU A 190 10.42 7.79 -9.32
C GLU A 190 9.75 7.39 -10.63
N SER A 191 8.45 7.68 -10.74
CA SER A 191 7.67 7.41 -11.95
C SER A 191 7.27 8.73 -12.59
N PHE A 192 7.50 8.88 -13.90
CA PHE A 192 7.05 10.05 -14.64
C PHE A 192 6.35 9.65 -15.93
N GLN A 193 5.43 10.49 -16.39
CA GLN A 193 4.78 10.31 -17.67
C GLN A 193 5.38 11.26 -18.71
N ILE A 194 5.53 10.80 -19.95
CA ILE A 194 6.05 11.63 -21.05
C ILE A 194 5.13 12.85 -21.29
N ALA A 195 3.83 12.67 -21.05
CA ALA A 195 2.82 13.72 -21.20
C ALA A 195 3.04 14.92 -20.26
N ASP A 196 3.69 14.71 -19.09
CA ASP A 196 3.96 15.77 -18.11
C ASP A 196 5.00 16.79 -18.61
N VAL A 197 5.89 16.34 -19.51
CA VAL A 197 6.92 17.21 -20.11
C VAL A 197 6.39 17.89 -21.36
N LYS A 198 5.76 17.10 -22.23
CA LYS A 198 5.20 17.59 -23.50
C LYS A 198 4.02 16.71 -23.90
N THR A 199 2.89 17.34 -24.20
CA THR A 199 1.71 16.65 -24.72
C THR A 199 1.98 16.19 -26.15
N LEU A 200 2.45 14.95 -26.30
CA LEU A 200 2.71 14.30 -27.59
C LEU A 200 1.60 13.30 -27.91
N ARG A 201 1.23 13.17 -29.18
CA ARG A 201 0.21 12.24 -29.67
C ARG A 201 0.75 11.38 -30.80
N GLY A 202 0.28 10.13 -30.88
CA GLY A 202 0.57 9.20 -31.97
C GLY A 202 2.06 9.05 -32.27
N ASP A 203 2.44 9.28 -33.52
CA ASP A 203 3.80 9.11 -34.04
C ASP A 203 4.86 9.96 -33.33
N HIS A 204 4.48 11.10 -32.78
CA HIS A 204 5.42 11.93 -32.02
C HIS A 204 5.76 11.30 -30.67
N LEU A 205 4.82 10.58 -30.05
CA LEU A 205 5.07 9.85 -28.80
C LEU A 205 5.99 8.65 -29.05
N SER A 206 5.70 7.85 -30.06
CA SER A 206 6.55 6.70 -30.42
C SER A 206 7.95 7.13 -30.82
N ARG A 207 8.09 8.25 -31.54
CA ARG A 207 9.39 8.85 -31.86
C ARG A 207 10.13 9.34 -30.61
N ALA A 208 9.46 9.97 -29.67
CA ALA A 208 10.07 10.40 -28.41
C ALA A 208 10.57 9.19 -27.59
N ILE A 209 9.76 8.13 -27.47
CA ILE A 209 10.16 6.87 -26.82
C ILE A 209 11.38 6.26 -27.52
N GLY A 210 11.36 6.21 -28.85
CA GLY A 210 12.49 5.72 -29.65
C GLY A 210 13.79 6.50 -29.44
N ARG A 211 13.71 7.81 -29.17
CA ARG A 211 14.90 8.63 -28.84
C ARG A 211 15.44 8.35 -27.44
N VAL A 212 14.55 8.10 -26.47
CA VAL A 212 14.94 7.79 -25.09
C VAL A 212 15.58 6.40 -25.01
N ALA A 213 15.00 5.41 -25.70
CA ALA A 213 15.61 4.08 -25.81
C ALA A 213 16.93 4.14 -26.61
N GLY A 214 16.91 4.82 -27.76
CA GLY A 214 17.98 4.77 -28.75
C GLY A 214 18.02 3.41 -29.46
N GLN A 215 18.98 3.26 -30.37
CA GLN A 215 19.20 1.97 -31.06
C GLN A 215 19.59 0.90 -30.03
N ASP A 216 18.86 -0.21 -29.98
CA ASP A 216 19.07 -1.34 -29.06
C ASP A 216 19.18 -0.93 -27.57
N GLY A 217 18.54 0.18 -27.17
CA GLY A 217 18.65 0.65 -25.79
C GLY A 217 19.98 1.35 -25.46
N LYS A 218 20.87 1.60 -26.44
CA LYS A 218 22.19 2.22 -26.21
C LYS A 218 22.10 3.56 -25.49
N THR A 219 21.10 4.39 -25.83
CA THR A 219 20.92 5.69 -25.18
C THR A 219 20.44 5.53 -23.74
N ARG A 220 19.48 4.62 -23.49
CA ARG A 220 19.05 4.28 -22.13
C ARG A 220 20.23 3.81 -21.29
N PHE A 221 21.01 2.85 -21.80
CA PHE A 221 22.16 2.29 -21.10
C PHE A 221 23.26 3.33 -20.82
N ALA A 222 23.48 4.26 -21.76
CA ALA A 222 24.42 5.37 -21.56
C ALA A 222 23.96 6.32 -20.44
N ILE A 223 22.66 6.61 -20.36
CA ILE A 223 22.09 7.40 -19.25
C ILE A 223 22.28 6.63 -17.94
N GLU A 224 21.85 5.36 -17.89
CA GLU A 224 21.95 4.50 -16.69
C GLU A 224 23.36 4.45 -16.12
N ASN A 225 24.37 4.25 -16.97
CA ASN A 225 25.77 4.19 -16.55
C ASN A 225 26.32 5.56 -16.12
N ALA A 226 25.94 6.63 -16.80
CA ALA A 226 26.41 7.98 -16.47
C ALA A 226 25.85 8.47 -15.13
N THR A 227 24.58 8.18 -14.85
CA THR A 227 23.88 8.65 -13.65
C THR A 227 23.85 7.63 -12.52
N ARG A 228 24.31 6.38 -12.74
CA ARG A 228 24.18 5.27 -11.78
C ARG A 228 22.73 5.06 -11.34
N THR A 229 21.81 5.07 -12.31
CA THR A 229 20.38 4.82 -12.10
C THR A 229 19.94 3.64 -12.93
N ARG A 230 18.83 2.99 -12.56
CA ARG A 230 18.14 2.02 -13.41
C ARG A 230 16.91 2.65 -14.03
N VAL A 231 16.69 2.44 -15.32
CA VAL A 231 15.60 3.07 -16.07
C VAL A 231 14.77 2.00 -16.76
N VAL A 232 13.49 1.95 -16.43
CA VAL A 232 12.49 1.10 -17.10
C VAL A 232 11.58 1.99 -17.92
N ILE A 233 11.44 1.66 -19.21
CA ILE A 233 10.58 2.39 -20.15
C ILE A 233 9.33 1.53 -20.37
N ALA A 234 8.16 2.04 -19.99
CA ALA A 234 6.86 1.39 -20.08
C ALA A 234 5.89 2.27 -20.91
N ASP A 235 6.02 2.20 -22.23
CA ASP A 235 5.28 3.00 -23.21
C ASP A 235 5.27 4.50 -22.86
N SER A 236 4.20 4.98 -22.22
CA SER A 236 4.01 6.38 -21.84
C SER A 236 4.65 6.74 -20.50
N ARG A 237 4.93 5.76 -19.64
CA ARG A 237 5.52 5.95 -18.31
C ARG A 237 6.96 5.47 -18.30
N ILE A 238 7.79 6.18 -17.59
CA ILE A 238 9.19 5.82 -17.39
C ILE A 238 9.45 5.82 -15.89
N HIS A 239 10.10 4.77 -15.42
CA HIS A 239 10.44 4.55 -14.03
C HIS A 239 11.95 4.67 -13.87
N LEU A 240 12.40 5.47 -12.91
CA LEU A 240 13.80 5.56 -12.52
C LEU A 240 13.97 5.01 -11.11
N LEU A 241 15.10 4.35 -10.87
CA LEU A 241 15.55 3.92 -9.56
C LEU A 241 16.97 4.43 -9.31
N GLY A 242 17.20 5.06 -8.16
CA GLY A 242 18.51 5.57 -7.77
C GLY A 242 18.44 6.58 -6.62
N SER A 243 19.58 7.20 -6.31
CA SER A 243 19.60 8.32 -5.36
C SER A 243 18.91 9.55 -5.95
N TYR A 244 18.30 10.38 -5.10
CA TYR A 244 17.52 11.55 -5.52
C TYR A 244 18.29 12.50 -6.46
N GLY A 245 19.57 12.79 -6.15
CA GLY A 245 20.41 13.65 -7.00
C GLY A 245 20.65 13.06 -8.39
N ASN A 246 20.89 11.75 -8.45
CA ASN A 246 21.11 11.00 -9.69
C ASN A 246 19.85 10.91 -10.53
N ILE A 247 18.71 10.64 -9.89
CA ILE A 247 17.40 10.59 -10.53
C ILE A 247 17.09 11.93 -11.19
N ARG A 248 17.34 13.06 -10.50
CA ARG A 248 17.13 14.39 -11.07
C ARG A 248 17.95 14.63 -12.34
N LEU A 249 19.21 14.18 -12.35
CA LEU A 249 20.07 14.28 -13.53
C LEU A 249 19.56 13.44 -14.69
N ALA A 250 19.19 12.18 -14.42
CA ALA A 250 18.64 11.27 -15.42
C ALA A 250 17.31 11.79 -15.99
N ARG A 251 16.42 12.29 -15.12
CA ARG A 251 15.16 12.95 -15.49
C ARG A 251 15.42 14.12 -16.45
N ASN A 252 16.35 15.01 -16.13
CA ASN A 252 16.68 16.14 -16.99
C ASN A 252 17.19 15.68 -18.37
N ALA A 253 18.06 14.67 -18.41
CA ALA A 253 18.55 14.11 -19.68
C ALA A 253 17.44 13.49 -20.52
N ILE A 254 16.50 12.79 -19.89
CA ILE A 254 15.35 12.20 -20.59
C ILE A 254 14.39 13.31 -21.06
N CYS A 255 14.13 14.34 -20.26
CA CYS A 255 13.33 15.50 -20.65
C CYS A 255 13.93 16.20 -21.89
N ASP A 256 15.26 16.41 -21.92
CA ASP A 256 15.93 17.01 -23.07
C ASP A 256 15.74 16.18 -24.35
N LEU A 257 15.83 14.85 -24.25
CA LEU A 257 15.59 13.93 -25.36
C LEU A 257 14.14 13.99 -25.86
N ILE A 258 13.16 14.06 -24.95
CA ILE A 258 11.74 14.18 -25.27
C ILE A 258 11.45 15.54 -25.94
N LEU A 259 12.07 16.62 -25.45
CA LEU A 259 11.84 17.98 -25.95
C LEU A 259 12.39 18.20 -27.36
N GLY A 260 13.42 17.46 -27.77
CA GLY A 260 14.00 17.63 -29.08
C GLY A 260 15.51 17.67 -29.15
N ALA A 261 16.22 17.67 -28.02
CA ALA A 261 17.66 17.87 -28.00
C ALA A 261 18.42 16.74 -28.74
N PRO A 262 19.42 17.08 -29.58
CA PRO A 262 20.20 16.08 -30.28
C PRO A 262 20.95 15.19 -29.26
N PRO A 263 21.01 13.86 -29.45
CA PRO A 263 21.64 12.94 -28.48
C PRO A 263 23.09 13.29 -28.14
N GLY A 264 23.86 13.81 -29.11
CA GLY A 264 25.24 14.24 -28.89
C GLY A 264 25.37 15.35 -27.83
N LYS A 265 24.43 16.31 -27.81
CA LYS A 265 24.40 17.35 -26.77
C LYS A 265 24.08 16.77 -25.40
N VAL A 266 23.15 15.82 -25.34
CA VAL A 266 22.75 15.16 -24.09
C VAL A 266 23.91 14.33 -23.52
N TYR A 267 24.62 13.56 -24.34
CA TYR A 267 25.80 12.80 -23.90
C TYR A 267 26.90 13.69 -23.34
N ASN A 268 27.19 14.81 -24.01
CA ASN A 268 28.19 15.76 -23.53
C ASN A 268 27.78 16.39 -22.20
N ASN A 269 26.50 16.76 -22.06
CA ASN A 269 25.98 17.31 -20.81
C ASN A 269 26.09 16.28 -19.67
N MET A 270 25.61 15.05 -19.88
CA MET A 270 25.70 13.99 -18.87
C MET A 270 27.14 13.67 -18.49
N ARG A 271 28.07 13.62 -19.45
CA ARG A 271 29.49 13.35 -19.18
C ARG A 271 30.11 14.45 -18.31
N ASN A 272 29.81 15.71 -18.60
CA ASN A 272 30.30 16.84 -17.81
C ASN A 272 29.72 16.85 -16.41
N VAL A 273 28.43 16.54 -16.25
CA VAL A 273 27.81 16.47 -14.92
C VAL A 273 28.31 15.26 -14.15
N ALA A 274 28.41 14.08 -14.77
CA ALA A 274 28.96 12.89 -14.14
C ALA A 274 30.41 13.10 -13.66
N LYS A 275 31.24 13.80 -14.45
CA LYS A 275 32.59 14.20 -14.02
C LYS A 275 32.56 15.07 -12.76
N ARG A 276 31.71 16.11 -12.74
CA ARG A 276 31.55 16.98 -11.56
C ARG A 276 31.00 16.25 -10.33
N MET A 277 30.12 15.27 -10.53
CA MET A 277 29.57 14.48 -9.43
C MET A 277 30.62 13.54 -8.83
N ASN A 278 31.49 12.98 -9.66
CA ASN A 278 32.62 12.17 -9.20
C ASN A 278 33.73 13.02 -8.54
N GLU A 279 33.90 14.30 -8.91
CA GLU A 279 34.90 15.20 -8.31
C GLU A 279 34.49 15.79 -6.96
N ARG A 280 33.20 15.73 -6.60
CA ARG A 280 32.69 16.24 -5.31
C ARG A 280 32.94 15.30 -4.13
N TYR A 281 33.43 14.09 -4.39
CA TYR A 281 33.71 13.04 -3.41
C TYR A 281 35.07 12.40 -3.72
#